data_AF-A0A920TF61-F1
#
_entry.id   AF-A0A920TF61-F1
#
_cell.length_a   1.000
_cell.length_b   1.000
_cell.length_c   1.000
_cell.angle_alpha   90.00
_cell.angle_beta   90.00
_cell.angle_gamma   90.00
#
_symmetry.space_group_name_H-M   'P 1'
#
loop_
_entity.id
_entity.type
_entity.pdbx_description
1 polymer ?
#
loop_
_entity_poly.entity_id
_entity_poly.type
_entity_poly.pdbx_seq_one_letter_code
_entity_poly.pdbx_strand_id
1 'polypeptide(L)'
;MVDNTGIVLEELFDVIRARRLADPKASYVAGQFAAGKERIGQKVGEEAVEAVIAGVMDNKEGLVSESADLLFHLMMFWEINEVTPSDVYRELKRRQGISGLDSGKAGKRPSPS
;
A
#
# COMPACT_ATOMS: atom_id res chain seq x y z
N MET A 1 2.18 -24.20 4.19
CA MET A 1 2.87 -22.99 4.69
C MET A 1 1.82 -21.90 4.71
N VAL A 2 1.46 -21.41 5.90
CA VAL A 2 0.57 -20.24 5.99
C VAL A 2 1.43 -19.05 5.63
N ASP A 3 1.02 -18.30 4.62
CA ASP A 3 1.76 -17.15 4.12
C ASP A 3 1.75 -16.05 5.21
N ASN A 4 2.87 -15.94 5.92
CA ASN A 4 3.03 -15.08 7.11
C ASN A 4 3.06 -13.58 6.74
N THR A 5 3.05 -13.25 5.45
CA THR A 5 3.22 -11.90 4.92
C THR A 5 2.01 -11.00 5.23
N GLY A 6 0.79 -11.55 5.19
CA GLY A 6 -0.41 -10.81 5.60
C GLY A 6 -0.38 -10.42 7.08
N ILE A 7 0.15 -11.31 7.93
CA ILE A 7 0.33 -11.08 9.37
C ILE A 7 1.30 -9.92 9.61
N VAL A 8 2.43 -9.86 8.89
CA VAL A 8 3.44 -8.80 9.06
C VAL A 8 2.86 -7.41 8.78
N LEU A 9 2.07 -7.26 7.72
CA LEU A 9 1.48 -5.96 7.37
C LEU A 9 0.35 -5.57 8.33
N GLU A 10 -0.45 -6.54 8.80
CA GLU A 10 -1.48 -6.29 9.81
C GLU A 10 -0.85 -5.85 11.16
N GLU A 11 0.18 -6.56 11.63
CA GLU A 11 0.91 -6.21 12.85
C GLU A 11 1.57 -4.82 12.75
N LEU A 12 2.19 -4.52 11.61
CA LEU A 12 2.79 -3.22 11.37
C LEU A 12 1.73 -2.11 11.37
N PHE A 13 0.58 -2.35 10.76
CA PHE A 13 -0.52 -1.39 10.75
C PHE A 13 -1.07 -1.14 12.16
N ASP A 14 -1.20 -2.18 12.99
CA ASP A 14 -1.60 -2.04 14.39
C ASP A 14 -0.58 -1.22 15.20
N VAL A 15 0.72 -1.42 14.97
CA VAL A 15 1.79 -0.61 15.58
C VAL A 15 1.69 0.86 15.15
N ILE A 16 1.46 1.13 13.86
CA ILE A 16 1.26 2.49 13.34
C ILE A 16 0.08 3.15 14.03
N ARG A 17 -1.06 2.46 14.07
CA ARG A 17 -2.29 2.94 14.71
C ARG A 17 -2.08 3.25 16.19
N ALA A 18 -1.42 2.37 16.93
CA ALA A 18 -1.14 2.57 18.35
C ALA A 18 -0.22 3.77 18.61
N ARG A 19 0.71 4.05 17.68
CA ARG A 19 1.71 5.12 17.83
C ARG A 19 1.26 6.47 17.27
N ARG A 20 0.15 6.54 16.54
CA ARG A 20 -0.31 7.78 15.86
C ARG A 20 -0.60 8.95 16.82
N LEU A 21 -0.99 8.65 18.06
CA LEU A 21 -1.30 9.62 19.12
C LEU A 21 -0.19 9.75 20.18
N ALA A 22 0.97 9.12 19.96
CA ALA A 22 2.12 9.27 20.86
C ALA A 22 2.68 10.70 20.79
N ASP A 23 3.65 11.03 21.67
CA ASP A 23 4.35 12.32 21.58
C ASP A 23 5.06 12.46 20.21
N PRO A 24 4.70 13.47 19.39
CA PRO A 24 5.32 13.71 18.09
C PRO A 24 6.82 13.96 18.13
N LYS A 25 7.37 14.37 19.28
CA LYS A 25 8.81 14.57 19.47
C LYS A 25 9.58 13.28 19.76
N ALA A 26 8.89 12.23 20.18
CA ALA A 26 9.48 10.95 20.58
C ALA A 26 9.13 9.79 19.62
N SER A 27 8.16 9.98 18.73
CA SER A 27 7.68 8.96 17.79
C SER A 27 7.65 9.51 16.38
N TYR A 28 8.39 8.86 15.47
CA TYR A 28 8.36 9.19 14.04
C TYR A 28 6.94 9.16 13.48
N VAL A 29 6.18 8.11 13.83
CA VAL A 29 4.80 7.93 13.37
C VAL A 29 3.96 9.13 13.82
N ALA A 30 3.97 9.46 15.11
CA ALA A 30 3.23 10.61 15.63
C ALA A 30 3.70 11.93 14.99
N GLY A 31 5.00 12.08 14.74
CA GLY A 31 5.57 13.22 14.02
C GLY A 31 4.96 13.42 12.63
N GLN A 32 4.86 12.36 11.83
CA GLN A 32 4.24 12.44 10.50
C GLN A 32 2.73 12.70 10.59
N PHE A 33 2.01 12.05 11.53
CA PHE A 33 0.58 12.31 11.73
C PHE A 33 0.31 13.76 12.17
N ALA A 34 1.15 14.31 13.05
CA ALA A 34 1.09 15.71 13.46
C ALA A 34 1.41 16.68 12.30
N ALA A 35 2.27 16.27 11.36
CA ALA A 35 2.57 17.03 10.14
C ALA A 35 1.45 16.97 9.09
N GLY A 36 0.47 16.08 9.24
CA GLY A 36 -0.75 16.07 8.44
C GLY A 36 -0.71 15.16 7.21
N LYS A 37 -1.87 15.10 6.56
CA LYS A 37 -2.16 14.18 5.45
C LYS A 37 -1.33 14.46 4.21
N GLU A 38 -1.06 15.72 3.93
CA GLU A 38 -0.24 16.18 2.82
C GLU A 38 1.19 15.68 2.95
N ARG A 39 1.77 15.75 4.16
CA ARG A 39 3.13 15.26 4.41
C ARG A 39 3.23 13.75 4.25
N ILE A 40 2.27 13.00 4.79
CA ILE A 40 2.23 11.53 4.63
C ILE A 40 2.06 11.17 3.15
N GLY A 41 1.15 11.83 2.43
CA GLY A 41 0.95 11.60 1.00
C GLY A 41 2.18 11.94 0.15
N GLN A 42 2.92 12.99 0.51
CA GLN A 42 4.19 13.32 -0.12
C GLN A 42 5.19 12.17 0.01
N LYS A 43 5.37 11.61 1.21
CA LYS A 43 6.27 10.48 1.42
C LYS A 43 5.87 9.26 0.59
N VAL A 44 4.57 8.93 0.50
CA VAL A 44 4.11 7.85 -0.39
C VAL A 44 4.58 8.06 -1.84
N GLY A 45 4.50 9.30 -2.35
CA GLY A 45 4.96 9.63 -3.70
C GLY A 45 6.49 9.54 -3.86
N GLU A 46 7.24 9.99 -2.85
CA GLU A 46 8.71 9.92 -2.80
C GLU A 46 9.20 8.47 -2.88
N GLU A 47 8.73 7.61 -1.97
CA GLU A 47 9.12 6.20 -1.92
C GLU A 47 8.71 5.42 -3.18
N ALA A 48 7.57 5.79 -3.78
CA ALA A 48 7.13 5.16 -5.02
C ALA A 48 8.10 5.48 -6.18
N VAL A 49 8.60 6.71 -6.26
CA VAL A 49 9.59 7.10 -7.26
C VAL A 49 10.93 6.42 -6.99
N GLU A 50 11.36 6.38 -5.73
CA GLU A 50 12.62 5.73 -5.34
C GLU A 50 12.61 4.23 -5.62
N ALA A 51 11.51 3.52 -5.32
CA ALA A 51 11.35 2.11 -5.66
C ALA A 51 11.40 1.87 -7.18
N VAL A 52 10.75 2.72 -7.98
CA VAL A 52 10.82 2.65 -9.45
C VAL A 52 12.25 2.86 -9.94
N ILE A 53 12.95 3.87 -9.43
CA ILE A 53 14.35 4.15 -9.80
C ILE A 53 15.23 2.94 -9.46
N ALA A 54 15.13 2.39 -8.24
CA ALA A 54 15.91 1.23 -7.84
C ALA A 54 15.64 0.01 -8.73
N GLY A 55 14.38 -0.23 -9.11
CA GLY A 55 14.02 -1.29 -10.04
C GLY A 55 14.57 -1.07 -11.45
N VAL A 56 14.52 0.15 -11.98
CA VAL A 56 15.08 0.50 -13.29
C VAL A 56 16.60 0.39 -13.32
N MET A 57 17.27 0.62 -12.18
CA MET A 57 18.71 0.50 -12.05
C MET A 57 19.19 -0.94 -11.75
N ASP A 58 18.30 -1.94 -11.77
CA ASP A 58 18.59 -3.31 -11.36
C ASP A 58 19.17 -3.42 -9.94
N ASN A 59 18.93 -2.41 -9.08
CA ASN A 59 19.36 -2.40 -7.70
C ASN A 59 18.35 -3.15 -6.83
N LYS A 60 18.53 -4.46 -6.72
CA LYS A 60 17.63 -5.33 -5.94
C LYS A 60 17.53 -4.94 -4.47
N GLU A 61 18.64 -4.58 -3.82
CA GLU A 61 18.65 -4.21 -2.40
C GLU A 61 17.90 -2.90 -2.18
N GLY A 62 18.14 -1.90 -3.03
CA GLY A 62 17.38 -0.65 -3.04
C GLY A 62 15.90 -0.91 -3.26
N LEU A 63 15.53 -1.72 -4.26
CA LEU A 63 14.13 -2.02 -4.54
C LEU A 63 13.42 -2.66 -3.34
N VAL A 64 14.09 -3.55 -2.61
CA VAL A 64 13.54 -4.14 -1.38
C VAL A 64 13.36 -3.07 -0.29
N SER A 65 14.36 -2.21 -0.09
CA SER A 65 14.31 -1.13 0.90
C SER A 65 13.17 -0.15 0.62
N GLU A 66 13.14 0.43 -0.58
CA GLU A 66 12.13 1.44 -0.94
C GLU A 66 10.73 0.85 -1.05
N SER A 67 10.61 -0.45 -1.39
CA SER A 67 9.31 -1.13 -1.33
C SER A 67 8.80 -1.26 0.11
N ALA A 68 9.68 -1.49 1.07
CA ALA A 68 9.31 -1.55 2.48
C ALA A 68 8.88 -0.18 3.00
N ASP A 69 9.62 0.89 2.66
CA ASP A 69 9.29 2.26 3.05
C ASP A 69 7.99 2.73 2.37
N LEU A 70 7.80 2.39 1.09
CA LEU A 70 6.53 2.63 0.38
C LEU A 70 5.35 1.98 1.08
N LEU A 71 5.46 0.69 1.45
CA LEU A 71 4.39 -0.01 2.16
C LEU A 71 4.12 0.61 3.52
N PHE A 72 5.17 0.96 4.26
CA PHE A 72 5.07 1.62 5.57
C PHE A 72 4.31 2.95 5.46
N HIS A 73 4.72 3.82 4.53
CA HIS A 73 4.09 5.11 4.31
C HIS A 73 2.67 4.98 3.75
N LEU A 74 2.41 3.98 2.92
CA LEU A 74 1.07 3.69 2.42
C LEU A 74 0.13 3.24 3.55
N MET A 75 0.61 2.46 4.52
CA MET A 75 -0.17 2.08 5.70
C MET A 75 -0.51 3.28 6.59
N MET A 76 0.44 4.20 6.81
CA MET A 76 0.14 5.47 7.48
C MET A 76 -0.90 6.28 6.72
N PHE A 77 -0.79 6.31 5.39
CA PHE A 77 -1.74 7.01 4.53
C PHE A 77 -3.14 6.37 4.56
N TRP A 78 -3.23 5.05 4.63
CA TRP A 78 -4.52 4.38 4.83
C TRP A 78 -5.14 4.76 6.17
N GLU A 79 -4.38 4.71 7.25
CA GLU A 79 -4.87 5.02 8.60
C GLU A 79 -5.39 6.46 8.71
N ILE A 80 -4.70 7.46 8.15
CA ILE A 80 -5.19 8.87 8.15
C ILE A 80 -6.40 9.09 7.22
N ASN A 81 -6.69 8.14 6.33
CA ASN A 81 -7.86 8.13 5.45
C ASN A 81 -8.96 7.17 5.92
N GLU A 82 -8.84 6.59 7.12
CA GLU A 82 -9.79 5.62 7.67
C GLU A 82 -9.94 4.35 6.80
N VAL A 83 -8.88 3.99 6.06
CA VAL A 83 -8.79 2.75 5.28
C VAL A 83 -8.04 1.71 6.09
N THR A 84 -8.56 0.48 6.13
CA THR A 84 -7.89 -0.64 6.80
C THR A 84 -7.16 -1.54 5.80
N PRO A 85 -6.12 -2.29 6.23
CA PRO A 85 -5.52 -3.34 5.40
C PRO A 85 -6.56 -4.34 4.89
N SER A 86 -7.57 -4.68 5.71
CA SER A 86 -8.66 -5.59 5.31
C SER A 86 -9.47 -5.07 4.11
N ASP A 87 -9.73 -3.76 4.04
CA ASP A 87 -10.43 -3.17 2.89
C ASP A 87 -9.62 -3.30 1.60
N VAL A 88 -8.31 -3.08 1.69
CA VAL A 88 -7.38 -3.24 0.55
C VAL A 88 -7.24 -4.71 0.17
N TYR A 89 -7.13 -5.63 1.12
CA TYR A 89 -7.03 -7.06 0.86
C TYR A 89 -8.30 -7.62 0.25
N ARG A 90 -9.47 -7.13 0.66
CA ARG A 90 -10.75 -7.48 0.05
C ARG A 90 -10.77 -7.08 -1.43
N GLU A 91 -10.27 -5.90 -1.76
CA GLU A 91 -10.14 -5.45 -3.15
C GLU A 91 -9.10 -6.27 -3.93
N LEU A 92 -7.94 -6.57 -3.35
CA LEU A 92 -6.93 -7.43 -3.98
C LEU A 92 -7.47 -8.83 -4.26
N LYS A 93 -8.18 -9.44 -3.30
CA LYS A 93 -8.84 -10.74 -3.47
C LYS A 93 -9.90 -10.70 -4.57
N ARG A 94 -10.69 -9.62 -4.63
CA ARG A 94 -11.64 -9.40 -5.72
C ARG A 94 -10.94 -9.36 -7.08
N ARG A 95 -9.81 -8.65 -7.19
CA ARG A 95 -9.01 -8.55 -8.43
C ARG A 95 -8.36 -9.88 -8.83
N GLN A 96 -7.88 -10.67 -7.87
CA GLN A 96 -7.36 -12.02 -8.14
C GLN A 96 -8.42 -12.92 -8.78
N GLY A 97 -9.67 -12.84 -8.32
CA GLY A 97 -10.79 -13.56 -8.91
C GLY A 97 -11.25 -13.03 -10.28
N ILE A 98 -10.72 -11.89 -10.73
CA ILE A 98 -11.02 -11.26 -12.03
C ILE A 98 -9.80 -11.37 -12.97
N SER A 99 -8.89 -12.33 -12.75
CA SER A 99 -7.71 -12.53 -13.60
C SER A 99 -8.11 -12.41 -15.08
N GLY A 100 -7.53 -11.42 -15.77
CA GLY A 100 -8.00 -10.85 -17.05
C GLY A 100 -7.95 -11.76 -18.27
N LEU A 101 -8.22 -13.06 -18.12
CA LEU A 101 -8.44 -14.03 -19.18
C LEU A 101 -9.95 -14.32 -19.40
N ASP A 102 -10.81 -14.00 -18.44
CA ASP A 102 -12.27 -14.24 -18.54
C ASP A 102 -13.08 -13.05 -19.06
N SER A 103 -12.45 -11.92 -19.37
CA SER A 103 -13.11 -10.79 -20.05
C SER A 103 -13.41 -11.06 -21.55
N GLY A 104 -13.08 -12.25 -22.07
CA GLY A 104 -13.24 -12.65 -23.47
C GLY A 104 -14.62 -13.17 -23.89
N LYS A 105 -15.70 -13.04 -23.09
CA LYS A 105 -17.07 -13.42 -23.50
C LYS A 105 -18.15 -12.44 -23.03
N ALA A 106 -18.00 -11.15 -23.33
CA ALA A 106 -19.11 -10.21 -23.27
C ALA A 106 -19.09 -9.28 -24.49
N GLY A 107 -19.70 -9.75 -25.59
CA GLY A 107 -19.84 -8.92 -26.79
C GLY A 107 -20.12 -9.69 -28.07
N LYS A 108 -21.07 -10.63 -28.08
CA LYS A 108 -21.68 -11.06 -29.35
C LYS A 108 -22.47 -9.85 -29.86
N ARG A 109 -21.89 -9.06 -30.79
CA ARG A 109 -22.65 -8.05 -31.54
C ARG A 109 -23.81 -8.78 -32.25
N PRO A 110 -25.07 -8.33 -32.09
CA PRO A 110 -26.10 -8.75 -33.03
C PRO A 110 -25.75 -8.17 -34.41
N SER A 111 -25.79 -9.03 -35.41
CA SER A 111 -25.63 -8.71 -36.83
C SER A 111 -26.72 -7.72 -37.30
N PRO A 112 -26.40 -6.83 -38.25
CA PRO A 112 -27.36 -5.85 -38.75
C PRO A 112 -28.42 -6.54 -39.62
N SER A 113 -29.67 -6.12 -39.44
CA SER A 113 -30.76 -6.26 -40.41
C SER A 113 -31.02 -4.92 -41.06
#